data_AF-A0A7S0P7B5-F1
#
_entry.id   AF-A0A7S0P7B5-F1
#
_cell.length_a   1.000
_cell.length_b   1.000
_cell.length_c   1.000
_cell.angle_alpha   90.00
_cell.angle_beta   90.00
_cell.angle_gamma   90.00
#
_symmetry.space_group_name_H-M   'P 1'
#
loop_
_entity.id
_entity.type
_entity.pdbx_description
1 polymer ?
#
loop_
_entity_poly.entity_id
_entity_poly.type
_entity_poly.pdbx_seq_one_letter_code
_entity_poly.pdbx_strand_id
1 'polypeptide(L)'
;GKEAEGKDPGSTRGVRDMEGYLRGSQRARAQQQARQRQAPDEFALRQARGEARRAAEASASGEEEERWAAMGGRVAGHGWRGAVLVAESDARQGLPAVEALVAEGFAVLVALDGPSALQATRSNEFSCALVATDLPAIGGVEATRILRQREQGVGGASSGEGHPPPRLPVVAFTAETGPEDL
;
A
#
# COMPACT_ATOMS: atom_id res chain seq x y z
N GLY A 1 98.12 -40.54 29.08
CA GLY A 1 97.45 -39.32 29.53
C GLY A 1 96.54 -38.83 28.43
N LYS A 2 95.23 -38.84 28.70
CA LYS A 2 94.09 -38.10 28.10
C LYS A 2 94.10 -37.70 26.61
N GLU A 3 93.26 -38.43 25.87
CA GLU A 3 92.33 -37.99 24.80
C GLU A 3 91.32 -36.93 25.36
N ALA A 4 90.48 -36.17 24.65
CA ALA A 4 90.09 -36.05 23.25
C ALA A 4 89.34 -34.71 23.04
N GLU A 5 89.26 -34.32 21.78
CA GLU A 5 88.42 -33.28 21.17
C GLU A 5 86.92 -33.59 21.32
N GLY A 6 86.08 -32.55 21.54
CA GLY A 6 84.64 -32.70 21.75
C GLY A 6 83.85 -31.49 21.24
N LYS A 7 83.31 -31.64 20.03
CA LYS A 7 82.40 -30.76 19.29
C LYS A 7 81.06 -30.62 20.04
N ASP A 8 80.56 -29.40 20.20
CA ASP A 8 79.31 -29.08 20.90
C ASP A 8 78.12 -28.96 19.91
N PRO A 9 77.10 -29.84 19.96
CA PRO A 9 75.86 -29.67 19.23
C PRO A 9 74.70 -29.48 20.21
N GLY A 10 74.48 -28.25 20.66
CA GLY A 10 73.46 -27.95 21.69
C GLY A 10 72.57 -26.76 21.34
N SER A 11 71.99 -26.71 20.13
CA SER A 11 70.97 -25.72 19.74
C SER A 11 69.73 -25.83 20.64
N THR A 12 69.67 -24.99 21.67
CA THR A 12 68.53 -24.84 22.61
C THR A 12 67.64 -23.65 22.22
N ARG A 13 67.47 -23.41 20.92
CA ARG A 13 66.61 -22.32 20.39
C ARG A 13 65.15 -22.76 20.09
N GLY A 14 64.70 -23.88 20.65
CA GLY A 14 63.39 -24.48 20.32
C GLY A 14 62.27 -24.32 21.35
N VAL A 15 62.58 -23.99 22.61
CA VAL A 15 61.58 -24.09 23.71
C VAL A 15 60.95 -22.73 24.07
N ARG A 16 61.67 -21.61 23.83
CA ARG A 16 61.18 -20.25 24.14
C ARG A 16 60.18 -19.70 23.11
N ASP A 17 60.08 -20.33 21.93
CA ASP A 17 59.20 -19.92 20.83
C ASP A 17 57.83 -20.64 20.88
N MET A 18 57.76 -21.79 21.57
CA MET A 18 56.56 -22.64 21.64
C MET A 18 55.45 -22.02 22.50
N GLU A 19 55.79 -21.39 23.63
CA GLU A 19 54.80 -20.73 24.50
C GLU A 19 54.18 -19.48 23.87
N GLY A 20 54.93 -18.78 23.02
CA GLY A 20 54.43 -17.63 22.25
C GLY A 20 53.44 -18.09 21.18
N TYR A 21 53.79 -19.16 20.46
CA TYR A 21 52.93 -19.77 19.44
C TYR A 21 51.61 -20.30 20.03
N LEU A 22 51.67 -20.98 21.19
CA LEU A 22 50.48 -21.50 21.87
C LEU A 22 49.57 -20.37 22.35
N ARG A 23 50.10 -19.30 22.97
CA ARG A 23 49.30 -18.13 23.38
C ARG A 23 48.69 -17.39 22.18
N GLY A 24 49.44 -17.25 21.09
CA GLY A 24 48.95 -16.65 19.85
C GLY A 24 47.79 -17.44 19.23
N SER A 25 47.92 -18.75 19.14
CA SER A 25 46.88 -19.63 18.58
C SER A 25 45.61 -19.66 19.43
N GLN A 26 45.74 -19.64 20.76
CA GLN A 26 44.59 -19.57 21.66
C GLN A 26 43.85 -18.24 21.55
N ARG A 27 44.58 -17.11 21.45
CA ARG A 27 43.96 -15.79 21.24
C ARG A 27 43.27 -15.69 19.88
N ALA A 28 43.88 -16.21 18.82
CA ALA A 28 43.27 -16.24 17.49
C ALA A 28 41.98 -17.06 17.48
N ARG A 29 41.96 -18.23 18.13
CA ARG A 29 40.75 -19.07 18.26
C ARG A 29 39.66 -18.40 19.11
N ALA A 30 40.03 -17.77 20.22
CA ALA A 30 39.09 -17.03 21.06
C ALA A 30 38.47 -15.84 20.31
N GLN A 31 39.28 -15.09 19.55
CA GLN A 31 38.81 -13.99 18.71
C GLN A 31 37.93 -14.48 17.55
N GLN A 32 38.28 -15.60 16.92
CA GLN A 32 37.49 -16.20 15.85
C GLN A 32 36.15 -16.75 16.37
N GLN A 33 36.14 -17.40 17.55
CA GLN A 33 34.91 -17.83 18.21
C GLN A 33 34.03 -16.67 18.68
N ALA A 34 34.62 -15.58 19.18
CA ALA A 34 33.88 -14.37 19.55
C ALA A 34 33.21 -13.73 18.33
N ARG A 35 33.92 -13.64 17.19
CA ARG A 35 33.36 -13.16 15.92
C ARG A 35 32.25 -14.06 15.38
N GLN A 36 32.41 -15.38 15.47
CA GLN A 36 31.38 -16.34 15.06
C GLN A 36 30.13 -16.29 15.94
N ARG A 37 30.26 -15.97 17.24
CA ARG A 37 29.13 -15.74 18.15
C ARG A 37 28.44 -14.38 17.95
N GLN A 38 29.08 -13.45 17.25
CA GLN A 38 28.58 -12.09 17.02
C GLN A 38 28.02 -11.88 15.60
N ALA A 39 28.10 -12.88 14.71
CA ALA A 39 27.42 -12.80 13.42
C ALA A 39 25.90 -12.83 13.68
N PRO A 40 25.17 -11.76 13.34
CA PRO A 40 23.73 -11.73 13.57
C PRO A 40 23.07 -12.83 12.74
N ASP A 41 22.14 -13.56 13.35
CA ASP A 41 21.36 -14.59 12.69
C ASP A 41 20.61 -13.96 11.50
N GLU A 42 20.98 -14.38 10.29
CA GLU A 42 20.41 -13.88 9.04
C GLU A 42 18.90 -14.08 8.99
N PHE A 43 18.41 -15.16 9.62
CA PHE A 43 16.99 -15.43 9.75
C PHE A 43 16.30 -14.40 10.65
N ALA A 44 16.90 -14.07 11.79
CA ALA A 44 16.38 -13.04 12.70
C ALA A 44 16.38 -11.64 12.04
N LEU A 45 17.41 -11.30 11.27
CA LEU A 45 17.47 -10.06 10.48
C LEU A 45 16.38 -9.99 9.41
N ARG A 46 16.12 -11.10 8.71
CA ARG A 46 15.06 -11.18 7.70
C ARG A 46 13.67 -11.05 8.33
N GLN A 47 13.46 -11.67 9.49
CA GLN A 47 12.21 -11.54 10.24
C GLN A 47 12.00 -10.09 10.71
N ALA A 48 13.00 -9.46 11.33
CA ALA A 48 12.92 -8.08 11.80
C ALA A 48 12.60 -7.09 10.65
N ARG A 49 13.19 -7.28 9.46
CA ARG A 49 12.84 -6.48 8.27
C ARG A 49 11.40 -6.71 7.81
N GLY A 50 10.92 -7.95 7.85
CA GLY A 50 9.54 -8.29 7.52
C GLY A 50 8.53 -7.69 8.50
N GLU A 51 8.85 -7.66 9.78
CA GLU A 51 8.05 -7.00 10.81
C GLU A 51 8.02 -5.48 10.63
N ALA A 52 9.18 -4.85 10.43
CA ALA A 52 9.28 -3.42 10.18
C ALA A 52 8.49 -2.99 8.93
N ARG A 53 8.56 -3.79 7.86
CA ARG A 53 7.78 -3.55 6.64
C ARG A 53 6.27 -3.65 6.88
N ARG A 54 5.80 -4.69 7.57
CA ARG A 54 4.38 -4.84 7.91
C ARG A 54 3.88 -3.72 8.80
N ALA A 55 4.69 -3.27 9.76
CA ALA A 55 4.37 -2.13 10.60
C ALA A 55 4.26 -0.84 9.77
N ALA A 56 5.18 -0.61 8.82
CA ALA A 56 5.11 0.53 7.91
C ALA A 56 3.90 0.49 6.97
N GLU A 57 3.56 -0.69 6.41
CA GLU A 57 2.37 -0.89 5.58
C GLU A 57 1.07 -0.66 6.39
N ALA A 58 1.01 -1.15 7.62
CA ALA A 58 -0.12 -0.92 8.52
C ALA A 58 -0.28 0.56 8.89
N SER A 59 0.82 1.25 9.21
CA SER A 59 0.80 2.69 9.47
C SER A 59 0.35 3.49 8.24
N ALA A 60 0.89 3.18 7.05
CA ALA A 60 0.48 3.83 5.81
C ALA A 60 -1.02 3.62 5.53
N SER A 61 -1.53 2.39 5.74
CA SER A 61 -2.96 2.11 5.57
C SER A 61 -3.83 2.91 6.54
N GLY A 62 -3.37 3.14 7.78
CA GLY A 62 -4.09 3.97 8.74
C GLY A 62 -4.15 5.45 8.33
N GLU A 63 -3.04 5.99 7.82
CA GLU A 63 -2.98 7.35 7.29
C GLU A 63 -3.85 7.52 6.03
N GLU A 64 -3.86 6.52 5.15
CA GLU A 64 -4.71 6.47 3.96
C GLU A 64 -6.20 6.44 4.32
N GLU A 65 -6.59 5.62 5.29
CA GLU A 65 -7.97 5.52 5.78
C GLU A 65 -8.44 6.86 6.38
N GLU A 66 -7.60 7.49 7.21
CA GLU A 66 -7.90 8.79 7.81
C GLU A 66 -8.02 9.86 6.72
N ARG A 67 -7.08 9.93 5.77
CA ARG A 67 -7.13 10.84 4.62
C ARG A 67 -8.40 10.62 3.81
N TRP A 68 -8.76 9.37 3.52
CA TRP A 68 -9.94 9.01 2.74
C TRP A 68 -11.24 9.40 3.43
N ALA A 69 -11.38 9.07 4.72
CA ALA A 69 -12.51 9.51 5.54
C ALA A 69 -12.63 11.03 5.55
N ALA A 70 -11.48 11.72 5.60
CA ALA A 70 -11.43 13.15 5.49
C ALA A 70 -11.94 13.62 4.10
N MET A 71 -11.62 12.94 2.99
CA MET A 71 -12.06 13.35 1.65
C MET A 71 -13.57 13.25 1.42
N GLY A 72 -14.28 12.42 2.21
CA GLY A 72 -15.73 12.27 2.11
C GLY A 72 -16.47 13.62 2.10
N GLY A 73 -17.26 13.85 1.06
CA GLY A 73 -18.05 15.07 0.87
C GLY A 73 -17.24 16.32 0.49
N ARG A 74 -15.93 16.19 0.23
CA ARG A 74 -15.08 17.30 -0.23
C ARG A 74 -14.68 17.14 -1.69
N VAL A 75 -14.54 18.27 -2.37
CA VAL A 75 -14.08 18.31 -3.77
C VAL A 75 -12.55 18.39 -3.80
N ALA A 76 -11.92 17.49 -4.54
CA ALA A 76 -10.50 17.52 -4.87
C ALA A 76 -10.30 17.94 -6.35
N GLY A 77 -9.17 18.58 -6.66
CA GLY A 77 -8.87 19.04 -8.03
C GLY A 77 -9.58 20.33 -8.43
N HIS A 78 -9.32 20.80 -9.65
CA HIS A 78 -9.73 22.14 -10.13
C HIS A 78 -10.87 22.12 -11.16
N GLY A 79 -11.21 20.97 -11.74
CA GLY A 79 -12.41 20.81 -12.59
C GLY A 79 -12.42 21.39 -14.01
N TRP A 80 -11.31 21.78 -14.63
CA TRP A 80 -11.36 22.32 -16.01
C TRP A 80 -11.79 21.30 -17.06
N ARG A 81 -11.72 19.99 -16.77
CA ARG A 81 -12.30 18.92 -17.61
C ARG A 81 -13.72 18.49 -17.21
N GLY A 82 -14.28 19.05 -16.14
CA GLY A 82 -15.57 18.65 -15.59
C GLY A 82 -15.45 18.03 -14.19
N ALA A 83 -16.57 17.50 -13.70
CA ALA A 83 -16.70 16.93 -12.36
C ALA A 83 -17.04 15.43 -12.40
N VAL A 84 -16.41 14.65 -11.52
CA VAL A 84 -16.62 13.21 -11.37
C VAL A 84 -17.02 12.91 -9.94
N LEU A 85 -18.04 12.07 -9.77
CA LEU A 85 -18.38 11.47 -8.49
C LEU A 85 -17.64 10.15 -8.34
N VAL A 86 -16.96 9.93 -7.23
CA VAL A 86 -16.40 8.61 -6.86
C VAL A 86 -17.13 8.13 -5.62
N ALA A 87 -17.89 7.05 -5.74
CA ALA A 87 -18.57 6.41 -4.62
C ALA A 87 -17.83 5.12 -4.25
N GLU A 88 -17.02 5.17 -3.19
CA GLU A 88 -16.17 4.07 -2.73
C GLU A 88 -15.92 4.22 -1.22
N SER A 89 -15.93 3.11 -0.50
CA SER A 89 -15.71 3.07 0.95
C SER A 89 -14.30 2.64 1.33
N ASP A 90 -13.60 1.85 0.50
CA ASP A 90 -12.23 1.41 0.77
C ASP A 90 -11.19 2.40 0.21
N ALA A 91 -10.38 2.98 1.10
CA ALA A 91 -9.35 3.95 0.75
C ALA A 91 -8.34 3.41 -0.27
N ARG A 92 -7.95 2.13 -0.16
CA ARG A 92 -6.95 1.50 -1.04
C ARG A 92 -7.45 1.38 -2.47
N GLN A 93 -8.76 1.27 -2.65
CA GLN A 93 -9.41 1.17 -3.94
C GLN A 93 -9.75 2.54 -4.53
N GLY A 94 -10.23 3.46 -3.69
CA GLY A 94 -10.69 4.77 -4.12
C GLY A 94 -9.57 5.77 -4.39
N LEU A 95 -8.52 5.80 -3.55
CA LEU A 95 -7.44 6.80 -3.64
C LEU A 95 -6.75 6.81 -5.01
N PRO A 96 -6.33 5.67 -5.60
CA PRO A 96 -5.68 5.67 -6.90
C PRO A 96 -6.55 6.28 -8.01
N ALA A 97 -7.86 6.00 -8.00
CA ALA A 97 -8.79 6.55 -8.98
C ALA A 97 -8.94 8.07 -8.83
N VAL A 98 -9.07 8.56 -7.60
CA VAL A 98 -9.16 10.00 -7.32
C VAL A 98 -7.88 10.73 -7.73
N GLU A 99 -6.71 10.19 -7.38
CA GLU A 99 -5.42 10.79 -7.74
C GLU A 99 -5.22 10.87 -9.25
N ALA A 100 -5.56 9.81 -9.99
CA ALA A 100 -5.52 9.79 -11.45
C ALA A 100 -6.47 10.84 -12.07
N LEU A 101 -7.73 10.89 -11.62
CA LEU A 101 -8.72 11.84 -12.13
C LEU A 101 -8.33 13.30 -11.86
N VAL A 102 -7.82 13.60 -10.66
CA VAL A 102 -7.35 14.95 -10.31
C VAL A 102 -6.14 15.33 -11.16
N ALA A 103 -5.19 14.42 -11.36
CA ALA A 103 -4.02 14.65 -12.21
C ALA A 103 -4.40 14.92 -13.68
N GLU A 104 -5.42 14.24 -14.21
CA GLU A 104 -5.97 14.48 -15.55
C GLU A 104 -6.80 15.76 -15.65
N GLY A 105 -7.20 16.31 -14.51
CA GLY A 105 -7.74 17.65 -14.41
C GLY A 105 -9.23 17.76 -14.09
N PHE A 106 -9.82 16.68 -13.59
CA PHE A 106 -11.19 16.67 -13.11
C PHE A 106 -11.30 17.25 -11.69
N ALA A 107 -12.50 17.72 -11.35
CA ALA A 107 -12.91 17.93 -9.97
C ALA A 107 -13.56 16.63 -9.49
N VAL A 108 -13.17 16.12 -8.33
CA VAL A 108 -13.63 14.83 -7.83
C VAL A 108 -14.30 15.01 -6.49
N LEU A 109 -15.56 14.59 -6.38
CA LEU A 109 -16.27 14.50 -5.09
C LEU A 109 -16.29 13.03 -4.65
N VAL A 110 -15.88 12.76 -3.42
CA VAL A 110 -15.91 11.42 -2.83
C VAL A 110 -17.17 11.22 -1.99
N ALA A 111 -17.87 10.10 -2.22
CA ALA A 111 -18.96 9.60 -1.41
C ALA A 111 -18.56 8.26 -0.79
N LEU A 112 -18.66 8.13 0.54
CA LEU A 112 -18.20 6.95 1.28
C LEU A 112 -19.29 5.87 1.43
N ASP A 113 -20.51 6.17 0.99
CA ASP A 113 -21.65 5.28 1.08
C ASP A 113 -22.69 5.58 -0.02
N GLY A 114 -23.63 4.66 -0.23
CA GLY A 114 -24.69 4.83 -1.23
C GLY A 114 -25.58 6.07 -1.01
N PRO A 115 -26.06 6.36 0.22
CA PRO A 115 -26.86 7.54 0.50
C PRO A 115 -26.17 8.87 0.17
N SER A 116 -24.89 9.03 0.52
CA SER A 116 -24.10 10.23 0.22
C SER A 116 -23.87 10.38 -1.28
N ALA A 117 -23.64 9.27 -2.01
CA ALA A 117 -23.56 9.30 -3.47
C ALA A 117 -24.87 9.79 -4.10
N LEU A 118 -26.01 9.24 -3.66
CA LEU A 118 -27.34 9.64 -4.10
C LEU A 118 -27.71 11.08 -3.74
N GLN A 119 -27.17 11.61 -2.65
CA GLN A 119 -27.37 13.01 -2.24
C GLN A 119 -26.48 13.94 -3.07
N ALA A 120 -25.25 13.53 -3.37
CA ALA A 120 -24.34 14.26 -4.23
C ALA A 120 -24.92 14.47 -5.63
N THR A 121 -25.50 13.43 -6.24
CA THR A 121 -26.11 13.52 -7.58
C THR A 121 -27.38 14.40 -7.62
N ARG A 122 -27.95 14.75 -6.47
CA ARG A 122 -29.07 15.72 -6.39
C ARG A 122 -28.60 17.16 -6.33
N SER A 123 -27.43 17.37 -5.75
CA SER A 123 -26.94 18.71 -5.38
C SER A 123 -25.92 19.24 -6.40
N ASN A 124 -25.40 18.38 -7.27
CA ASN A 124 -24.33 18.69 -8.20
C ASN A 124 -24.58 18.00 -9.55
N GLU A 125 -24.02 18.57 -10.60
CA GLU A 125 -23.94 17.95 -11.93
C GLU A 125 -22.57 17.31 -12.11
N PHE A 126 -22.56 16.06 -12.60
CA PHE A 126 -21.34 15.31 -12.87
C PHE A 126 -21.30 14.88 -14.34
N SER A 127 -20.09 14.80 -14.88
CA SER A 127 -19.83 14.27 -16.21
C SER A 127 -19.87 12.74 -16.22
N CYS A 128 -19.51 12.11 -15.11
CA CYS A 128 -19.69 10.68 -14.85
C CYS A 128 -19.63 10.39 -13.34
N ALA A 129 -20.08 9.19 -12.97
CA ALA A 129 -19.88 8.62 -11.64
C ALA A 129 -19.14 7.28 -11.75
N LEU A 130 -18.09 7.13 -10.96
CA LEU A 130 -17.47 5.84 -10.65
C LEU A 130 -18.11 5.31 -9.37
N VAL A 131 -18.70 4.13 -9.42
CA VAL A 131 -19.49 3.59 -8.29
C VAL A 131 -19.03 2.19 -7.96
N ALA A 132 -18.51 2.00 -6.74
CA ALA A 132 -18.19 0.70 -6.20
C ALA A 132 -19.46 -0.15 -6.06
N THR A 133 -19.39 -1.44 -6.41
CA THR A 133 -20.54 -2.35 -6.23
C THR A 133 -20.87 -2.53 -4.75
N ASP A 134 -19.85 -2.67 -3.92
CA ASP A 134 -19.95 -2.80 -2.47
C ASP A 134 -19.86 -1.43 -1.81
N LEU A 135 -21.02 -0.92 -1.37
CA LEU A 135 -21.13 0.32 -0.62
C LEU A 135 -21.90 0.09 0.68
N PRO A 136 -21.51 0.75 1.78
CA PRO A 136 -22.28 0.74 3.02
C PRO A 136 -23.70 1.29 2.83
N ALA A 137 -24.62 0.80 3.66
CA ALA A 137 -26.05 1.14 3.72
C ALA A 137 -26.87 0.80 2.46
N ILE A 138 -26.43 1.22 1.27
CA ILE A 138 -27.03 0.90 -0.02
C ILE A 138 -25.88 0.59 -0.98
N GLY A 139 -25.84 -0.64 -1.51
CA GLY A 139 -24.84 -1.05 -2.50
C GLY A 139 -24.91 -0.26 -3.80
N GLY A 140 -23.83 -0.24 -4.59
CA GLY A 140 -23.71 0.55 -5.80
C GLY A 140 -24.71 0.22 -6.89
N VAL A 141 -25.05 -1.06 -7.05
CA VAL A 141 -26.08 -1.52 -8.01
C VAL A 141 -27.45 -0.91 -7.65
N GLU A 142 -27.82 -0.95 -6.37
CA GLU A 142 -29.10 -0.43 -5.91
C GLU A 142 -29.13 1.11 -5.91
N ALA A 143 -28.03 1.76 -5.52
CA ALA A 143 -27.88 3.20 -5.68
C ALA A 143 -28.04 3.62 -7.15
N THR A 144 -27.45 2.87 -8.09
CA THR A 144 -27.61 3.12 -9.53
C THR A 144 -29.05 2.92 -9.98
N ARG A 145 -29.75 1.88 -9.52
CA ARG A 145 -31.18 1.68 -9.81
C ARG A 145 -32.02 2.86 -9.33
N ILE A 146 -31.80 3.33 -8.10
CA ILE A 146 -32.49 4.50 -7.54
C ILE A 146 -32.20 5.76 -8.37
N LEU A 147 -30.95 5.97 -8.80
CA LEU A 147 -30.58 7.07 -9.68
C LEU A 147 -31.36 7.02 -11.00
N ARG A 148 -31.44 5.85 -11.65
CA ARG A 148 -32.19 5.70 -12.92
C ARG A 148 -33.69 5.92 -12.77
N GLN A 149 -34.28 5.51 -11.65
CA GLN A 149 -35.69 5.80 -11.36
C GLN A 149 -35.93 7.31 -11.23
N ARG A 150 -35.01 8.04 -10.57
CA ARG A 150 -35.09 9.50 -10.46
C ARG A 150 -35.00 10.19 -11.82
N GLU A 151 -34.05 9.78 -12.66
CA GLU A 151 -33.91 10.33 -14.02
C GLU A 151 -35.18 10.11 -14.87
N GLN A 152 -35.85 8.97 -14.71
CA GLN A 152 -37.10 8.67 -15.39
C GLN A 152 -38.28 9.51 -14.87
N GLY A 153 -38.33 9.77 -13.56
CA GLY A 153 -39.35 10.63 -12.94
C GLY A 153 -39.22 12.11 -13.30
N VAL A 154 -38.02 12.58 -13.64
CA VAL A 154 -37.74 13.96 -14.09
C VAL A 154 -38.10 14.17 -15.57
N GLY A 155 -38.11 13.10 -16.38
CA GLY A 155 -38.42 13.16 -17.83
C GLY A 155 -39.92 13.15 -18.19
N GLY A 156 -40.83 13.20 -17.22
CA GLY A 156 -42.27 13.04 -17.46
C GLY A 156 -43.04 14.29 -17.90
N ALA A 157 -42.42 15.48 -17.97
CA ALA A 157 -43.16 16.75 -18.08
C ALA A 157 -42.76 17.69 -19.24
N SER A 158 -41.92 17.29 -20.20
CA SER A 158 -41.66 18.07 -21.42
C SER A 158 -41.51 17.13 -22.62
N SER A 159 -42.56 16.89 -23.43
CA SER A 159 -43.08 17.73 -24.53
C SER A 159 -42.19 17.73 -25.77
N GLY A 160 -42.68 17.10 -26.85
CA GLY A 160 -42.28 17.34 -28.24
C GLY A 160 -40.96 16.69 -28.66
N GLU A 161 -40.98 16.06 -29.84
CA GLU A 161 -39.84 15.58 -30.63
C GLU A 161 -38.43 16.02 -30.14
N GLY A 162 -37.65 15.08 -29.58
CA GLY A 162 -36.25 15.33 -29.26
C GLY A 162 -35.74 14.41 -28.16
N HIS A 163 -34.45 14.07 -28.23
CA HIS A 163 -33.73 13.10 -27.40
C HIS A 163 -34.15 13.03 -25.92
N PRO A 164 -34.17 11.83 -25.29
CA PRO A 164 -34.38 11.72 -23.85
C PRO A 164 -33.34 12.57 -23.09
N PRO A 165 -33.69 13.12 -21.91
CA PRO A 165 -32.76 13.93 -21.13
C PRO A 165 -31.46 13.15 -20.86
N PRO A 166 -30.30 13.83 -20.90
CA PRO A 166 -29.01 13.17 -20.73
C PRO A 166 -28.95 12.51 -19.35
N ARG A 167 -28.62 11.21 -19.35
CA ARG A 167 -28.44 10.41 -18.13
C ARG A 167 -27.00 10.49 -17.69
N LEU A 168 -26.75 10.56 -16.38
CA LEU A 168 -25.40 10.56 -15.84
C LEU A 168 -24.71 9.23 -16.19
N PRO A 169 -23.59 9.19 -16.93
CA PRO A 169 -22.85 7.95 -17.13
C PRO A 169 -22.38 7.38 -15.79
N VAL A 170 -22.65 6.09 -15.55
CA VAL A 170 -22.20 5.36 -14.35
C VAL A 170 -21.30 4.23 -14.80
N VAL A 171 -20.09 4.19 -14.26
CA VAL A 171 -19.12 3.12 -14.47
C VAL A 171 -18.98 2.37 -13.15
N ALA A 172 -19.24 1.07 -13.16
CA ALA A 172 -19.04 0.23 -11.99
C ALA A 172 -17.53 0.03 -11.76
N PHE A 173 -17.12 0.10 -10.49
CA PHE A 173 -15.76 -0.16 -10.05
C PHE A 173 -15.79 -1.38 -9.12
N THR A 174 -15.08 -2.46 -9.46
CA THR A 174 -15.12 -3.71 -8.67
C THR A 174 -13.71 -4.19 -8.35
N ALA A 175 -13.54 -4.74 -7.13
CA ALA A 175 -12.26 -5.30 -6.65
C ALA A 175 -11.93 -6.63 -7.31
N GLU A 176 -12.98 -7.44 -7.50
CA GLU A 176 -12.95 -8.77 -8.10
C GLU A 176 -14.12 -8.82 -9.11
N THR A 177 -13.98 -9.64 -10.15
CA THR A 177 -15.01 -9.82 -11.17
C THR A 177 -15.60 -11.22 -10.98
N GLY A 178 -16.80 -11.29 -10.40
CA GLY A 178 -17.59 -12.51 -10.33
C GLY A 178 -18.45 -12.69 -11.60
N PRO A 179 -18.96 -13.91 -11.88
CA PRO A 179 -19.93 -14.12 -12.97
C PRO A 179 -21.18 -13.24 -12.86
N GLU A 180 -21.54 -12.80 -11.66
CA GLU A 180 -22.65 -11.89 -11.36
C GLU A 180 -22.40 -10.43 -11.77
N ASP A 181 -21.16 -10.06 -12.08
CA ASP A 181 -20.75 -8.71 -12.47
C ASP A 181 -20.67 -8.49 -14.00
N LEU A 182 -20.89 -9.55 -14.81
CA LEU A 182 -20.83 -9.56 -16.29
C LEU A 182 -22.22 -9.72 -16.93
#